data_AF-A0A537PI24-F1
#
_entry.id   AF-A0A537PI24-F1
#
_cell.length_a   1.000
_cell.length_b   1.000
_cell.length_c   1.000
_cell.angle_alpha   90.00
_cell.angle_beta   90.00
_cell.angle_gamma   90.00
#
_symmetry.space_group_name_H-M   'P 1'
#
loop_
_entity.id
_entity.type
_entity.pdbx_description
1 polymer ?
#
loop_
_entity_poly.entity_id
_entity_poly.type
_entity_poly.pdbx_seq_one_letter_code
_entity_poly.pdbx_strand_id
1 'polypeptide(L)' 'MITVILIAAAFLGGALNSLAGGGTLVTFPALLFAGLNPIDANASSVVALFSGTFAGAWAYRRNILAVAE' A
#
# COMPACT_ATOMS: atom_id res chain seq x y z
N MET A 1 16.76 9.07 9.25
CA MET A 1 16.81 7.59 9.15
C MET A 1 15.42 6.99 8.95
N ILE A 2 14.45 7.29 9.83
CA ILE A 2 13.05 6.86 9.72
C ILE A 2 12.39 7.20 8.37
N THR A 3 12.66 8.37 7.79
CA THR A 3 12.09 8.76 6.48
C THR A 3 12.45 7.78 5.36
N VAL A 4 13.69 7.28 5.35
CA VAL A 4 14.15 6.31 4.33
C VAL A 4 13.41 4.98 4.49
N ILE A 5 13.19 4.55 5.74
CA ILE A 5 12.41 3.34 6.05
C ILE A 5 10.96 3.51 5.60
N LEU A 6 10.34 4.66 5.86
CA LEU A 6 8.96 4.93 5.43
C LEU A 6 8.82 4.98 3.91
N ILE A 7 9.79 5.59 3.21
CA ILE A 7 9.82 5.59 1.74
C ILE A 7 9.93 4.16 1.22
N ALA A 8 10.88 3.38 1.72
CA ALA A 8 11.05 1.98 1.31
C ALA A 8 9.79 1.14 1.60
N ALA A 9 9.19 1.31 2.78
CA ALA A 9 7.96 0.63 3.18
C ALA A 9 6.77 1.04 2.30
N ALA A 10 6.66 2.30 1.89
CA ALA A 10 5.62 2.76 0.99
C ALA A 10 5.76 2.15 -0.42
N PHE A 11 6.97 2.11 -0.98
CA PHE A 11 7.22 1.48 -2.28
C PHE A 11 6.97 -0.03 -2.25
N LEU A 12 7.52 -0.73 -1.25
CA LEU A 12 7.35 -2.18 -1.09
C LEU A 12 5.90 -2.55 -0.79
N GLY A 13 5.27 -1.84 0.15
CA GLY A 13 3.87 -2.03 0.50
C GLY A 13 2.95 -1.75 -0.68
N GLY A 14 3.21 -0.68 -1.44
CA GLY A 14 2.46 -0.38 -2.66
C GLY A 14 2.56 -1.48 -3.71
N ALA A 15 3.76 -1.97 -4.00
CA ALA A 15 3.97 -3.08 -4.94
C ALA A 15 3.26 -4.38 -4.50
N LEU A 16 3.40 -4.74 -3.22
CA LEU A 16 2.72 -5.91 -2.64
C LEU A 16 1.20 -5.75 -2.65
N ASN A 17 0.71 -4.54 -2.43
CA ASN A 17 -0.71 -4.23 -2.48
C ASN A 17 -1.28 -4.33 -3.90
N SER A 18 -0.54 -3.88 -4.93
CA SER A 18 -0.94 -4.08 -6.32
C SER A 18 -0.95 -5.55 -6.74
N LEU A 19 -0.07 -6.38 -6.17
CA LEU A 19 0.10 -7.78 -6.57
C LEU A 19 -0.85 -8.74 -5.83
N ALA A 20 -1.00 -8.58 -4.52
CA ALA A 20 -1.70 -9.51 -3.63
C ALA A 20 -2.58 -8.85 -2.56
N GLY A 21 -2.67 -7.51 -2.51
CA GLY A 21 -3.48 -6.77 -1.53
C GLY A 21 -2.91 -6.73 -0.10
N GLY A 22 -1.70 -7.26 0.13
CA GLY A 22 -1.11 -7.42 1.47
C GLY A 22 -0.20 -6.29 1.94
N GLY A 23 -0.19 -5.13 1.28
CA GLY A 23 0.80 -4.06 1.52
C GLY A 23 0.84 -3.52 2.95
N THR A 24 -0.26 -3.67 3.69
CA THR A 24 -0.41 -3.22 5.08
C THR A 24 0.54 -3.97 6.02
N LEU A 25 0.93 -5.20 5.67
CA LEU A 25 1.91 -5.99 6.42
C LEU A 25 3.30 -5.32 6.47
N VAL A 26 3.59 -4.41 5.54
CA VAL A 26 4.86 -3.67 5.47
C VAL A 26 4.69 -2.23 5.95
N THR A 27 3.63 -1.53 5.54
CA THR A 27 3.43 -0.11 5.87
C THR A 27 3.03 0.10 7.33
N PHE A 28 2.21 -0.77 7.90
CA PHE A 28 1.74 -0.65 9.28
C PHE A 28 2.86 -0.76 10.32
N PRO A 29 3.70 -1.82 10.34
CA PRO A 29 4.80 -1.90 11.29
C PRO A 29 5.85 -0.79 11.08
N ALA A 30 6.04 -0.31 9.85
CA ALA A 30 6.93 0.82 9.58
C ALA A 30 6.42 2.14 10.20
N LEU A 31 5.10 2.36 10.18
CA LEU A 31 4.47 3.53 10.82
C LEU A 31 4.45 3.42 12.35
N LEU A 32 4.22 2.23 12.90
CA LEU A 32 4.40 1.99 14.34
C LEU A 32 5.84 2.25 14.77
N PHE A 33 6.82 1.81 13.99
CA PHE A 33 8.23 2.09 14.24
C PHE A 33 8.57 3.58 14.15
N ALA A 34 7.84 4.33 13.32
CA ALA A 34 7.95 5.79 13.25
C ALA A 34 7.26 6.52 14.42
N GLY A 35 6.62 5.80 15.35
CA GLY A 35 6.03 6.34 16.57
C GLY A 35 4.55 6.71 16.47
N LEU A 36 3.87 6.34 15.38
CA LEU A 36 2.43 6.54 15.27
C LEU A 36 1.70 5.57 16.22
N ASN A 37 0.57 6.03 16.76
CA ASN A 37 -0.33 5.13 17.48
C ASN A 37 -0.97 4.13 16.48
N PRO A 38 -1.53 3.00 16.95
CA PRO A 38 -2.11 1.99 16.07
C PRO A 38 -3.26 2.48 15.19
N ILE A 39 -4.02 3.47 15.65
CA ILE A 39 -5.18 4.02 14.93
C ILE A 39 -4.70 4.84 13.73
N ASP A 40 -3.79 5.79 13.97
CA ASP A 40 -3.21 6.68 12.96
C ASP A 40 -2.33 5.90 11.99
N ALA A 41 -1.58 4.90 12.48
CA ALA A 41 -0.78 4.01 11.64
C ALA A 41 -1.64 3.20 10.67
N ASN A 42 -2.79 2.67 11.12
CA ASN A 42 -3.71 1.95 10.26
C ASN A 42 -4.35 2.87 9.20
N ALA A 43 -4.86 4.03 9.63
CA ALA A 43 -5.44 5.02 8.72
C ALA A 43 -4.43 5.48 7.65
N SER A 44 -3.22 5.82 8.08
CA SER A 44 -2.14 6.27 7.20
C SER A 44 -1.68 5.16 6.23
N SER A 45 -1.66 3.90 6.69
CA SER A 45 -1.32 2.75 5.84
C SER A 45 -2.31 2.60 4.69
N VAL A 46 -3.61 2.74 4.94
CA VAL A 46 -4.64 2.65 3.89
C VAL A 46 -4.45 3.76 2.84
N VAL A 47 -4.21 4.99 3.27
CA VAL A 47 -3.97 6.12 2.37
C VAL A 47 -2.71 5.91 1.53
N ALA A 48 -1.63 5.40 2.13
CA ALA A 48 -0.40 5.09 1.39
C ALA A 48 -0.64 4.01 0.31
N LEU A 49 -1.37 2.95 0.67
CA LEU A 49 -1.60 1.80 -0.21
C LEU A 49 -2.65 2.05 -1.29
N PHE A 50 -3.54 3.04 -1.11
CA PHE A 50 -4.52 3.44 -2.12
C PHE A 50 -3.88 3.67 -3.49
N SER A 51 -2.69 4.29 -3.51
CA SER A 51 -1.91 4.50 -4.74
C SER A 51 -1.55 3.18 -5.45
N GLY A 52 -1.20 2.13 -4.70
CA GLY A 52 -0.93 0.79 -5.22
C GLY A 52 -2.19 0.10 -5.73
N THR A 53 -3.32 0.24 -5.05
CA THR A 53 -4.61 -0.30 -5.53
C THR A 53 -5.01 0.38 -6.84
N PHE A 54 -4.88 1.71 -6.91
CA PHE A 54 -5.17 2.48 -8.11
C PHE A 54 -4.26 2.09 -9.28
N ALA A 55 -2.95 1.94 -9.03
CA ALA A 55 -1.99 1.48 -10.03
C ALA A 55 -2.32 0.07 -10.54
N GLY A 56 -2.68 -0.85 -9.65
CA GLY A 56 -3.10 -2.21 -10.00
C GLY A 56 -4.37 -2.21 -10.86
N ALA A 57 -5.40 -1.48 -10.42
CA ALA A 57 -6.64 -1.33 -11.17
C ALA A 57 -6.40 -0.75 -12.57
N TRP A 58 -5.54 0.27 -12.68
CA TRP A 58 -5.19 0.86 -13.97
C TRP A 58 -4.41 -0.10 -14.87
N ALA A 59 -3.45 -0.85 -14.33
CA ALA A 59 -2.66 -1.82 -15.09
C ALA A 59 -3.55 -2.96 -15.63
N TYR A 60 -4.45 -3.49 -14.79
CA TYR A 60 -5.34 -4.60 -15.13
C TYR A 60 -6.66 -4.17 -15.77
N ARG A 61 -6.91 -2.87 -15.99
CA ARG A 61 -8.20 -2.34 -16.51
C ARG A 61 -8.73 -3.09 -17.74
N ARG A 62 -7.86 -3.46 -18.68
CA ARG A 62 -8.25 -4.18 -19.91
C ARG A 62 -8.70 -5.61 -19.62
N ASN A 63 -8.05 -6.29 -18.69
CA ASN A 63 -8.43 -7.64 -18.27
C ASN A 63 -9.72 -7.60 -17.44
N ILE A 64 -9.88 -6.60 -16.58
CA ILE A 64 -11.09 -6.42 -15.77
C ILE A 64 -12.31 -6.16 -16.67
N LEU A 65 -12.16 -5.31 -17.69
CA LEU A 65 -13.23 -5.01 -18.64
C LEU A 65 -13.57 -6.21 -19.54
N ALA A 66 -12.59 -7.01 -19.95
CA ALA A 66 -12.81 -8.20 -20.78
C ALA A 66 -13.56 -9.34 -20.05
N VAL A 67 -13.57 -9.35 -18.71
CA VAL A 67 -14.35 -10.32 -17.90
C VAL A 67 -15.78 -9.81 -17.64
N ALA A 68 -16.04 -8.53 -17.90
CA ALA A 68 -17.36 -7.93 -17.68
C ALA A 68 -18.33 -8.13 -18.87
N GLU A 69 -17.84 -8.63 -20.02
CA GLU A 69 -18.64 -9.11 -21.16
C GLU A 69 -18.93 -10.61 -21.03
#